data_AF-A0A2P4Y7K3-F1
#
_entry.id   AF-A0A2P4Y7K3-F1
#
_cell.length_a   1.000
_cell.length_b   1.000
_cell.length_c   1.000
_cell.angle_alpha   90.00
_cell.angle_beta   90.00
_cell.angle_gamma   90.00
#
_symmetry.space_group_name_H-M   'P 1'
#
loop_
_entity.id
_entity.type
_entity.pdbx_description
1 polymer ?
#
loop_
_entity_poly.entity_id
_entity_poly.type
_entity_poly.pdbx_seq_one_letter_code
_entity_poly.pdbx_strand_id
1 'polypeptide(L)'
;MREDGWNFDAEIFPEDEEYPDLFGGEYGPTDEVLSKAESPLDLIFFFMRRSLWSRIAYESNRYYNQPLNERADRMYQKQLDGGKQTTREEVMDNETKKHKPIKRFEIVRCIGLLVARMLCPHSRRLADHWATSTAGAVPAGTFGRYASKAWFGRVMQNLPFSNNTDPRAETDRA
;
A
#
# COMPACT_ATOMS: atom_id res chain seq x y z
N MET A 1 10.52 7.87 -39.58
CA MET A 1 9.77 6.72 -39.05
C MET A 1 10.76 5.98 -38.16
N ARG A 2 10.54 5.91 -36.84
CA ARG A 2 11.46 5.16 -35.97
C ARG A 2 11.17 3.68 -36.21
N GLU A 3 12.19 2.90 -36.55
CA GLU A 3 12.12 1.45 -36.57
C GLU A 3 12.28 0.96 -35.14
N ASP A 4 11.18 0.88 -34.40
CA ASP A 4 11.11 0.27 -33.08
C ASP A 4 10.71 -1.20 -33.20
N GLY A 5 11.68 -2.02 -33.56
CA GLY A 5 11.66 -3.47 -33.35
C GLY A 5 12.81 -3.88 -32.43
N TRP A 6 12.55 -4.80 -31.50
CA TRP A 6 13.61 -5.47 -30.75
C TRP A 6 14.52 -6.19 -31.75
N ASN A 7 15.81 -5.84 -31.76
CA ASN A 7 16.80 -6.46 -32.65
C ASN A 7 17.35 -7.71 -31.95
N PHE A 8 17.11 -8.88 -32.55
CA PHE A 8 17.52 -10.19 -32.01
C PHE A 8 18.73 -10.78 -32.75
N ASP A 9 19.49 -9.94 -33.44
CA ASP A 9 20.70 -10.36 -34.14
C ASP A 9 21.76 -10.82 -33.12
N ALA A 10 22.10 -12.11 -33.20
CA ALA A 10 23.06 -12.76 -32.31
C ALA A 10 24.50 -12.24 -32.49
N GLU A 11 24.81 -11.55 -33.61
CA GLU A 11 26.09 -10.86 -33.79
C GLU A 11 26.17 -9.54 -33.00
N ILE A 12 25.01 -8.93 -32.69
CA ILE A 12 24.92 -7.66 -31.95
C ILE A 12 24.70 -7.93 -30.44
N PHE A 13 23.97 -9.00 -30.11
CA PHE A 13 23.76 -9.50 -28.74
C PHE A 13 24.18 -10.98 -28.68
N PRO A 14 25.48 -11.29 -28.52
CA PRO A 14 25.93 -12.66 -28.34
C PRO A 14 25.30 -13.28 -27.09
N GLU A 15 25.23 -14.62 -27.02
CA GLU A 15 24.76 -15.31 -25.81
C GLU A 15 25.57 -14.82 -24.59
N ASP A 16 24.87 -14.32 -23.57
CA ASP A 16 25.49 -13.82 -22.34
C ASP A 16 26.16 -14.98 -21.59
N GLU A 17 27.45 -15.20 -21.85
CA GLU A 17 28.32 -16.11 -21.08
C GLU A 17 28.66 -15.55 -19.67
N GLU A 18 28.19 -14.34 -19.33
CA GLU A 18 28.55 -13.61 -18.10
C GLU A 18 27.97 -14.24 -16.82
N TYR A 19 27.00 -15.15 -16.95
CA TYR A 19 26.30 -15.77 -15.81
C TYR A 19 26.32 -17.32 -15.88
N PRO A 20 27.48 -17.95 -15.63
CA PRO A 20 27.65 -19.41 -15.76
C PRO A 20 26.79 -20.25 -14.80
N ASP A 21 26.20 -19.63 -13.76
CA ASP A 21 25.34 -20.29 -12.77
C ASP A 21 23.84 -20.04 -12.99
N LEU A 22 23.44 -19.54 -14.17
CA LEU A 22 22.02 -19.43 -14.51
C LEU A 22 21.37 -20.82 -14.55
N PHE A 23 20.14 -20.88 -14.01
CA PHE A 23 19.36 -22.10 -14.01
C PHE A 23 19.00 -22.51 -15.46
N GLY A 24 19.61 -23.59 -15.95
CA GLY A 24 19.38 -24.14 -17.30
C GLY A 24 18.25 -25.18 -17.40
N GLY A 25 17.43 -25.33 -16.35
CA GLY A 25 16.28 -26.23 -16.35
C GLY A 25 15.03 -25.61 -17.00
N GLU A 26 13.91 -26.32 -16.92
CA GLU A 26 12.62 -25.81 -17.42
C GLU A 26 12.22 -24.51 -16.72
N TYR A 27 11.91 -23.48 -17.49
CA TYR A 27 11.52 -22.17 -17.02
C TYR A 27 10.10 -21.84 -17.49
N GLY A 28 9.37 -21.08 -16.68
CA GLY A 28 8.02 -20.62 -17.02
C GLY A 28 7.04 -20.71 -15.85
N PRO A 29 5.80 -20.23 -16.03
CA PRO A 29 4.77 -20.34 -15.03
C PRO A 29 4.36 -21.80 -14.83
N THR A 30 4.13 -22.22 -13.58
CA THR A 30 3.59 -23.54 -13.29
C THR A 30 2.15 -23.67 -13.78
N ASP A 31 1.68 -24.90 -14.00
CA ASP A 31 0.28 -25.19 -14.36
C ASP A 31 -0.73 -24.52 -13.41
N GLU A 32 -0.38 -24.42 -12.13
CA GLU A 32 -1.21 -23.78 -11.11
C GLU A 32 -1.37 -22.26 -11.37
N VAL A 33 -0.30 -21.58 -11.81
CA VAL A 33 -0.35 -20.16 -12.20
C VAL A 33 -1.07 -20.00 -13.53
N LEU A 34 -0.78 -20.87 -14.50
CA LEU A 34 -1.42 -20.84 -15.83
C LEU A 34 -2.93 -20.97 -15.73
N SER A 35 -3.44 -21.83 -14.83
CA SER A 35 -4.87 -21.98 -14.58
C SER A 35 -5.58 -20.69 -14.13
N LYS A 36 -4.83 -19.67 -13.69
CA LYS A 36 -5.34 -18.39 -13.18
C LYS A 36 -5.00 -17.21 -14.09
N ALA A 37 -4.31 -17.44 -15.20
CA ALA A 37 -3.76 -16.39 -16.05
C ALA A 37 -4.81 -15.43 -16.63
N GLU A 38 -6.02 -15.94 -16.89
CA GLU A 38 -7.15 -15.17 -17.44
C GLU A 38 -7.77 -14.18 -16.45
N SER A 39 -7.39 -14.24 -15.17
CA SER A 39 -7.94 -13.38 -14.12
C SER A 39 -6.83 -12.66 -13.38
N PRO A 40 -6.61 -11.36 -13.66
CA PRO A 40 -5.63 -10.55 -12.94
C PRO A 40 -5.85 -10.54 -11.42
N LEU A 41 -7.10 -10.66 -10.97
CA LEU A 41 -7.43 -10.77 -9.55
C LEU A 41 -7.00 -12.12 -8.96
N ASP A 42 -7.19 -13.23 -9.69
CA ASP A 42 -6.76 -14.54 -9.21
C ASP A 42 -5.24 -14.66 -9.19
N LEU A 43 -4.53 -14.07 -10.15
CA LEU A 43 -3.07 -13.93 -10.10
C LEU A 43 -2.61 -13.12 -8.88
N ILE A 44 -3.27 -11.98 -8.61
CA ILE A 44 -2.99 -11.18 -7.40
C ILE A 44 -3.16 -12.03 -6.13
N PHE A 45 -4.25 -12.79 -6.01
CA PHE A 45 -4.48 -13.61 -4.81
C PHE A 45 -3.68 -14.91 -4.76
N PHE A 46 -3.14 -15.35 -5.89
CA PHE A 46 -2.17 -16.43 -5.97
C PHE A 46 -0.86 -16.03 -5.29
N PHE A 47 -0.26 -14.91 -5.71
CA PHE A 47 0.99 -14.41 -5.14
C PHE A 47 0.78 -13.78 -3.76
N MET A 48 -0.28 -12.98 -3.59
CA MET A 48 -0.64 -12.34 -2.34
C MET A 48 -1.86 -13.03 -1.71
N ARG A 49 -1.59 -14.15 -1.04
CA ARG A 49 -2.60 -15.01 -0.41
C ARG A 49 -3.55 -14.24 0.51
N ARG A 50 -4.80 -14.70 0.62
CA ARG A 50 -5.85 -14.12 1.50
C ARG A 50 -5.44 -13.99 2.97
N SER A 51 -4.60 -14.91 3.45
CA SER A 51 -4.02 -14.90 4.79
C SER A 51 -3.10 -13.71 5.03
N LEU A 52 -2.32 -13.30 4.02
CA LEU A 52 -1.43 -12.13 4.09
C LEU A 52 -2.24 -10.86 4.42
N TRP A 53 -3.30 -10.59 3.68
CA TRP A 53 -4.16 -9.42 3.91
C TRP A 53 -4.81 -9.42 5.30
N SER A 54 -5.16 -10.61 5.80
CA SER A 54 -5.70 -10.77 7.15
C SER A 54 -4.63 -10.50 8.21
N ARG A 55 -3.39 -10.94 7.97
CA ARG A 55 -2.23 -10.67 8.83
C ARG A 55 -1.88 -9.18 8.87
N ILE A 56 -1.82 -8.52 7.71
CA ILE A 56 -1.56 -7.07 7.63
C ILE A 56 -2.66 -6.30 8.36
N ALA A 57 -3.93 -6.66 8.19
CA ALA A 57 -5.03 -6.02 8.93
C ALA A 57 -4.88 -6.19 10.44
N TYR A 58 -4.51 -7.39 10.90
CA TYR A 58 -4.25 -7.64 12.31
C TYR A 58 -3.12 -6.75 12.84
N GLU A 59 -1.96 -6.73 12.18
CA GLU A 59 -0.82 -5.92 12.62
C GLU A 59 -1.09 -4.42 12.50
N SER A 60 -1.85 -3.98 11.50
CA SER A 60 -2.27 -2.58 11.33
C SER A 60 -3.10 -2.08 12.52
N ASN A 61 -4.08 -2.89 12.96
CA ASN A 61 -4.90 -2.55 14.12
C ASN A 61 -4.11 -2.66 15.42
N ARG A 62 -3.18 -3.63 15.53
CA ARG A 62 -2.28 -3.75 16.67
C ARG A 62 -1.41 -2.50 16.82
N TYR A 63 -0.73 -2.09 15.75
CA TYR A 63 0.12 -0.90 15.73
C TYR A 63 -0.66 0.37 16.07
N TYR A 64 -1.89 0.51 15.58
CA TYR A 64 -2.72 1.66 15.94
C TYR A 64 -3.00 1.73 17.45
N ASN A 65 -3.26 0.57 18.07
CA ASN A 65 -3.65 0.48 19.48
C ASN A 65 -2.45 0.56 20.45
N GLN A 66 -1.26 0.13 20.03
CA GLN A 66 -0.06 0.08 20.88
C GLN A 66 0.30 1.43 21.53
N PRO A 67 0.43 2.54 20.79
CA PRO A 67 0.77 3.85 21.36
C PRO A 67 -0.48 4.66 21.72
N LEU A 68 -1.68 4.06 21.84
CA LEU A 68 -2.93 4.81 22.00
C LEU A 68 -2.91 5.67 23.27
N ASN A 69 -2.48 5.11 24.39
CA ASN A 69 -2.38 5.83 25.66
C ASN A 69 -1.41 7.00 25.57
N GLU A 70 -0.19 6.76 25.11
CA GLU A 70 0.83 7.82 24.99
C GLU A 70 0.43 8.89 23.97
N ARG A 71 -0.23 8.51 22.88
CA ARG A 71 -0.75 9.45 21.89
C ARG A 71 -1.81 10.33 22.51
N ALA A 72 -2.72 9.77 23.31
CA ALA A 72 -3.70 10.56 24.03
C ALA A 72 -3.09 11.46 25.09
N ASP A 73 -2.04 11.03 25.80
CA ASP A 73 -1.29 11.87 26.74
C ASP A 73 -0.68 13.08 26.04
N ARG A 74 -0.01 12.86 24.90
CA ARG A 74 0.55 13.94 24.07
C ARG A 74 -0.54 14.89 23.55
N MET A 75 -1.69 14.35 23.13
CA MET A 75 -2.82 15.15 22.65
C MET A 75 -3.51 15.93 23.77
N TYR A 76 -3.57 15.37 24.98
CA TYR A 76 -4.08 16.03 26.17
C TYR A 76 -3.18 17.18 26.58
N GLN A 77 -1.87 16.95 26.70
CA GLN A 77 -0.91 18.01 27.03
C GLN A 77 -0.97 19.16 26.02
N LYS A 78 -0.98 18.84 24.72
CA LYS A 78 -1.08 19.87 23.67
C LYS A 78 -2.39 20.67 23.73
N GLN A 79 -3.48 20.09 24.23
CA GLN A 79 -4.75 20.81 24.42
C GLN A 79 -4.70 21.72 25.65
N LEU A 80 -4.07 21.29 26.74
CA LEU A 80 -3.82 22.12 27.91
C LEU A 80 -2.93 23.31 27.56
N ASP A 81 -1.84 23.09 26.82
CA ASP A 81 -0.93 24.16 26.38
C ASP A 81 -1.65 25.18 25.47
N GLY A 82 -2.67 24.73 24.73
CA GLY A 82 -3.55 25.58 23.92
C GLY A 82 -4.72 26.21 24.68
N GLY A 83 -4.79 26.07 26.01
CA GLY A 83 -5.82 26.66 26.87
C GLY A 83 -7.19 26.00 26.78
N LYS A 84 -7.31 24.79 26.18
CA LYS A 84 -8.57 24.05 26.18
C LYS A 84 -8.80 23.37 27.52
N GLN A 85 -10.00 23.55 28.06
CA GLN A 85 -10.52 22.73 29.15
C GLN A 85 -11.07 21.43 28.56
N THR A 86 -10.30 20.35 28.67
CA THR A 86 -10.71 18.98 28.32
C THR A 86 -10.11 18.04 29.34
N THR A 87 -10.71 16.86 29.52
CA THR A 87 -10.13 15.81 30.36
C THR A 87 -9.32 14.82 29.52
N ARG A 88 -8.37 14.13 30.14
CA ARG A 88 -7.65 13.03 29.48
C ARG A 88 -8.61 11.96 28.95
N GLU A 89 -9.66 11.68 29.71
CA GLU A 89 -10.70 10.70 29.37
C GLU A 89 -11.47 11.12 28.11
N GLU A 90 -11.87 12.39 27.99
CA GLU A 90 -12.49 12.92 26.77
C GLU A 90 -11.57 12.79 25.55
N VAL A 91 -10.27 13.04 25.71
CA VAL A 91 -9.28 12.89 24.63
C VAL A 91 -9.15 11.42 24.21
N MET A 92 -9.06 10.50 25.17
CA MET A 92 -9.03 9.05 24.94
C MET A 92 -10.29 8.56 24.22
N ASP A 93 -11.46 8.99 24.68
CA ASP A 93 -12.75 8.65 24.09
C ASP A 93 -12.85 9.12 22.64
N ASN A 94 -12.45 10.37 22.38
CA ASN A 94 -12.46 10.95 21.05
C ASN A 94 -11.49 10.24 20.11
N GLU A 95 -10.31 9.86 20.59
CA GLU A 95 -9.32 9.13 19.79
C GLU A 95 -9.81 7.71 19.47
N THR A 96 -10.40 7.03 20.45
CA THR A 96 -10.97 5.68 20.28
C THR A 96 -12.17 5.68 19.33
N LYS A 97 -13.05 6.69 19.41
CA LYS A 97 -14.20 6.86 18.49
C LYS A 97 -13.78 7.14 17.05
N LYS A 98 -12.66 7.83 16.84
CA LYS A 98 -12.10 8.07 15.50
C LYS A 98 -11.49 6.81 14.91
N HIS A 99 -11.04 5.89 15.74
CA HIS A 99 -10.50 4.63 15.26
C HIS A 99 -11.61 3.73 14.72
N LYS A 100 -11.57 3.47 13.41
CA LYS A 100 -12.33 2.36 12.82
C LYS A 100 -11.34 1.28 12.43
N PRO A 101 -11.47 0.05 12.95
CA PRO A 101 -10.56 -1.03 12.64
C PRO A 101 -10.39 -1.20 11.12
N ILE A 102 -9.14 -1.27 10.69
CA ILE A 102 -8.80 -1.49 9.27
C ILE A 102 -9.12 -2.94 8.93
N LYS A 103 -9.98 -3.15 7.94
CA LYS A 103 -10.37 -4.48 7.47
C LYS A 103 -9.47 -4.93 6.33
N ARG A 104 -9.30 -6.25 6.17
CA ARG A 104 -8.48 -6.84 5.09
C ARG A 104 -8.82 -6.31 3.68
N PHE A 105 -10.10 -6.09 3.37
CA PHE A 105 -10.51 -5.57 2.06
C PHE A 105 -10.18 -4.09 1.89
N GLU A 106 -10.05 -3.32 2.97
CA GLU A 106 -9.62 -1.92 2.92
C GLU A 106 -8.16 -1.83 2.47
N ILE A 107 -7.33 -2.78 2.89
CA ILE A 107 -5.94 -2.90 2.44
C ILE A 107 -5.90 -3.26 0.96
N VAL A 108 -6.63 -4.30 0.53
CA VAL A 108 -6.72 -4.69 -0.88
C VAL A 108 -7.18 -3.50 -1.75
N ARG A 109 -8.17 -2.74 -1.28
CA ARG A 109 -8.63 -1.53 -1.96
C ARG A 109 -7.56 -0.45 -2.03
N CYS A 110 -6.80 -0.23 -0.95
CA CYS A 110 -5.69 0.72 -0.91
C CYS A 110 -4.60 0.35 -1.93
N ILE A 111 -4.21 -0.93 -1.98
CA ILE A 111 -3.27 -1.44 -2.98
C ILE A 111 -3.84 -1.29 -4.39
N GLY A 112 -5.13 -1.59 -4.60
CA GLY A 112 -5.80 -1.38 -5.89
C GLY A 112 -5.71 0.07 -6.39
N LEU A 113 -5.83 1.05 -5.50
CA LEU A 113 -5.62 2.46 -5.85
C LEU A 113 -4.15 2.77 -6.20
N LEU A 114 -3.18 2.13 -5.54
CA LEU A 114 -1.76 2.25 -5.90
C LEU A 114 -1.48 1.63 -7.28
N VAL A 115 -2.06 0.46 -7.59
CA VAL A 115 -1.97 -0.15 -8.92
C VAL A 115 -2.60 0.75 -9.98
N ALA A 116 -3.79 1.29 -9.72
CA ALA A 116 -4.44 2.25 -10.61
C ALA A 116 -3.56 3.51 -10.85
N ARG A 117 -2.85 3.99 -9.82
CA ARG A 117 -1.87 5.09 -9.96
C ARG A 117 -0.68 4.70 -10.85
N MET A 118 -0.23 3.46 -10.80
CA MET A 118 0.88 2.98 -11.63
C MET A 118 0.46 2.90 -13.11
N LEU A 119 -0.76 2.40 -13.38
CA LEU A 119 -1.28 2.27 -14.75
C LEU A 119 -1.71 3.61 -15.36
N CYS A 120 -2.31 4.49 -14.54
CA CYS A 120 -2.77 5.81 -14.96
C CYS A 120 -2.04 6.89 -14.16
N PRO A 121 -0.79 7.22 -14.51
CA PRO A 121 -0.04 8.23 -13.79
C PRO A 121 -0.66 9.60 -13.97
N HIS A 122 -0.77 10.34 -12.86
CA HIS A 122 -1.10 11.77 -12.91
C HIS A 122 0.21 12.56 -12.82
N SER A 123 0.27 13.70 -13.51
CA SER A 123 1.51 14.40 -13.83
C SER A 123 2.27 14.98 -12.63
N ARG A 124 1.66 15.03 -11.45
CA ARG A 124 2.23 15.69 -10.27
C ARG A 124 2.20 14.83 -9.01
N ARG A 125 1.07 14.74 -8.32
CA ARG A 125 0.99 14.11 -6.98
C ARG A 125 -0.05 13.01 -6.96
N LEU A 126 0.15 12.03 -6.07
CA LEU A 126 -0.87 11.00 -5.79
C LEU A 126 -2.20 11.65 -5.35
N ALA A 127 -2.12 12.75 -4.59
CA ALA A 127 -3.29 13.50 -4.14
C ALA A 127 -4.19 14.04 -5.28
N ASP A 128 -3.65 14.25 -6.48
CA ASP A 128 -4.38 14.83 -7.59
C ASP A 128 -5.41 13.85 -8.16
N HIS A 129 -5.27 12.56 -7.89
CA HIS A 129 -6.32 11.57 -8.17
C HIS A 129 -7.63 11.81 -7.39
N TRP A 130 -7.60 12.67 -6.37
CA TRP A 130 -8.80 13.14 -5.66
C TRP A 130 -9.23 14.56 -6.05
N ALA A 131 -8.57 15.20 -7.02
CA ALA A 131 -8.98 16.50 -7.50
C ALA A 131 -10.37 16.41 -8.14
N THR A 132 -11.28 17.29 -7.73
CA THR A 132 -12.65 17.35 -8.28
C THR A 132 -12.74 18.29 -9.49
N SER A 133 -11.74 19.14 -9.69
CA SER A 133 -11.68 20.10 -10.79
C SER A 133 -10.69 19.65 -11.87
N THR A 134 -10.99 20.06 -13.09
CA THR A 134 -10.07 20.01 -14.23
C THR A 134 -9.17 21.24 -14.20
N ALA A 135 -7.90 21.09 -14.57
CA ALA A 135 -6.95 22.20 -14.69
C ALA A 135 -6.36 22.23 -16.10
N GLY A 136 -6.87 23.13 -16.96
CA GLY A 136 -6.54 23.14 -18.39
C GLY A 136 -6.94 21.84 -19.06
N ALA A 137 -5.99 21.17 -19.72
CA ALA A 137 -6.20 19.87 -20.37
C ALA A 137 -6.13 18.66 -19.40
N VAL A 138 -5.87 18.89 -18.10
CA VAL A 138 -5.76 17.81 -17.11
C VAL A 138 -7.15 17.45 -16.58
N PRO A 139 -7.60 16.19 -16.73
CA PRO A 139 -8.91 15.76 -16.25
C PRO A 139 -8.95 15.67 -14.72
N ALA A 140 -10.16 15.78 -14.16
CA ALA A 140 -10.39 15.56 -12.74
C ALA A 140 -10.05 14.11 -12.34
N GLY A 141 -9.65 13.94 -11.08
CA GLY A 141 -9.28 12.64 -10.53
C GLY A 141 -10.48 11.71 -10.34
N THR A 142 -10.23 10.40 -10.38
CA THR A 142 -11.28 9.37 -10.26
C THR A 142 -11.34 8.72 -8.88
N PHE A 143 -10.31 8.86 -8.04
CA PHE A 143 -10.20 8.11 -6.80
C PHE A 143 -11.30 8.47 -5.80
N GLY A 144 -11.78 9.71 -5.82
CA GLY A 144 -12.88 10.17 -4.96
C GLY A 144 -14.17 9.35 -5.11
N ARG A 145 -14.40 8.73 -6.27
CA ARG A 145 -15.56 7.84 -6.52
C ARG A 145 -15.45 6.51 -5.79
N TYR A 146 -14.22 6.07 -5.53
CA TYR A 146 -13.94 4.83 -4.83
C TYR A 146 -13.71 5.12 -3.35
N ALA A 147 -12.76 5.97 -2.98
CA ALA A 147 -12.46 6.23 -1.59
C ALA A 147 -12.13 7.70 -1.33
N SER A 148 -12.35 8.17 -0.11
CA SER A 148 -11.93 9.52 0.28
C SER A 148 -10.42 9.58 0.51
N LYS A 149 -9.82 10.75 0.23
CA LYS A 149 -8.39 10.99 0.47
C LYS A 149 -8.03 10.80 1.96
N ALA A 150 -8.93 11.22 2.86
CA ALA A 150 -8.74 11.05 4.30
C ALA A 150 -8.73 9.58 4.72
N TRP A 151 -9.63 8.76 4.15
CA TRP A 151 -9.62 7.32 4.39
C TRP A 151 -8.32 6.68 3.89
N PHE A 152 -7.86 7.03 2.69
CA PHE A 152 -6.64 6.48 2.09
C PHE A 152 -5.41 6.84 2.94
N GLY A 153 -5.29 8.11 3.33
CA GLY A 153 -4.21 8.57 4.20
C GLY A 153 -4.19 7.82 5.53
N ARG A 154 -5.35 7.60 6.14
CA ARG A 154 -5.47 6.82 7.39
C ARG A 154 -5.00 5.38 7.23
N VAL A 155 -5.38 4.70 6.15
CA VAL A 155 -4.94 3.31 5.90
C VAL A 155 -3.43 3.27 5.67
N MET A 156 -2.89 4.12 4.79
CA MET A 156 -1.45 4.17 4.48
C MET A 156 -0.58 4.49 5.70
N GLN A 157 -1.03 5.40 6.58
CA GLN A 157 -0.30 5.76 7.81
C GLN A 157 -0.23 4.64 8.86
N ASN A 158 -1.10 3.63 8.76
CA ASN A 158 -1.22 2.57 9.75
C ASN A 158 -1.09 1.19 9.07
N LEU A 159 -0.18 1.05 8.11
CA LEU A 159 0.00 -0.19 7.33
C LEU A 159 1.34 -0.91 7.61
N PRO A 160 1.60 -1.39 8.84
CA PRO A 160 2.69 -2.30 9.12
C PRO A 160 2.38 -3.73 8.62
N PHE A 161 3.43 -4.44 8.23
CA PHE A 161 3.37 -5.84 7.79
C PHE A 161 3.72 -6.84 8.91
N SER A 162 4.39 -6.36 9.96
CA SER A 162 4.90 -7.14 11.07
C SER A 162 4.60 -6.47 12.41
N ASN A 163 4.88 -7.18 13.50
CA ASN A 163 4.75 -6.65 14.84
C ASN A 163 5.97 -5.81 15.20
N ASN A 164 5.81 -4.49 15.29
CA ASN A 164 6.90 -3.58 15.60
C ASN A 164 7.41 -3.67 17.06
N THR A 165 6.72 -4.39 17.95
CA THR A 165 7.20 -4.67 19.31
C THR A 165 7.84 -6.04 19.44
N ASP A 166 8.02 -6.76 18.33
CA ASP A 166 8.77 -8.01 18.33
C ASP A 166 10.26 -7.67 18.48
N PRO A 167 11.04 -8.33 19.36
CA PRO A 167 12.48 -8.09 19.47
C PRO A 167 13.21 -8.22 18.13
N ARG A 168 12.68 -9.04 17.21
CA ARG A 168 13.23 -9.19 15.87
C ARG A 168 13.13 -7.92 15.03
N ALA A 169 12.15 -7.05 15.30
CA ALA A 169 12.00 -5.78 14.59
C ALA A 169 13.19 -4.84 14.80
N GLU A 170 13.94 -4.95 15.91
CA GLU A 170 15.16 -4.18 16.15
C GLU A 170 16.34 -4.66 15.29
N THR A 171 16.29 -5.93 14.88
CA THR A 171 17.34 -6.57 14.06
C THR A 171 16.98 -6.68 12.59
N ASP A 172 15.70 -6.49 12.26
CA ASP A 172 15.18 -6.59 10.90
C ASP A 172 15.57 -5.36 10.10
N ARG A 173 16.45 -5.55 9.11
CA ARG A 173 16.87 -4.49 8.18
C ARG A 173 16.08 -4.68 6.89
N ALA A 174 15.01 -3.90 6.76
CA ALA A 174 14.30 -3.71 5.49
C ALA A 174 15.09 -2.82 4.53
#